data_AF-A0A1D9GAL0-F1
#
_entry.id   AF-A0A1D9GAL0-F1
#
_cell.length_a   1.000
_cell.length_b   1.000
_cell.length_c   1.000
_cell.angle_alpha   90.00
_cell.angle_beta   90.00
_cell.angle_gamma   90.00
#
_symmetry.space_group_name_H-M   'P 1'
#
loop_
_entity.id
_entity.type
_entity.pdbx_description
1 polymer ?
#
loop_
_entity_poly.entity_id
_entity_poly.type
_entity_poly.pdbx_seq_one_letter_code
_entity_poly.pdbx_strand_id
1 'polypeptide(L)'
;MTIDKEPAAKMYLFCDPKSNVERNILEAHSIKDFNASTVKKMLKLIKQFGYFIIQLRSSQHQENLLELSQYFGSIIKHEHSDKHGIVPVTPRENSPGYVNTTTTELPLHTDGSFAVEPPKIVALQCEVAVASGGLTTIGDGRLLYDYLTRTNPCGLLNLFQPDAITVQRENRQSTKPIFEEHEGITRIRFRWDDAVKISVKPEYLPIIKTIKYFFNRPENMLQFQLQPQQIIIMDNSRILHGRTAFKQGAKRLLNRVWFDGKSDYSKELCFGFSPRKTLEEFKQECCL
;
A
#
# COMPACT_ATOMS: atom_id res chain seq x y z
N MET A 1 -31.92 -11.56 35.15
CA MET A 1 -31.48 -11.74 33.75
C MET A 1 -30.52 -10.62 33.41
N THR A 2 -29.28 -10.79 33.87
CA THR A 2 -28.14 -9.93 33.54
C THR A 2 -27.60 -10.40 32.19
N ILE A 3 -27.64 -9.51 31.20
CA ILE A 3 -27.00 -9.70 29.91
C ILE A 3 -25.51 -9.56 30.17
N ASP A 4 -24.79 -10.67 30.10
CA ASP A 4 -23.33 -10.69 30.16
C ASP A 4 -22.77 -9.83 29.02
N LYS A 5 -22.26 -8.66 29.39
CA LYS A 5 -21.29 -7.95 28.58
C LYS A 5 -20.02 -8.78 28.63
N GLU A 6 -19.80 -9.59 27.60
CA GLU A 6 -18.48 -10.17 27.34
C GLU A 6 -17.44 -9.04 27.43
N PRO A 7 -16.45 -9.15 28.33
CA PRO A 7 -15.45 -8.11 28.47
C PRO A 7 -14.63 -8.12 27.19
N ALA A 8 -14.58 -6.97 26.50
CA ALA A 8 -13.67 -6.71 25.38
C ALA A 8 -12.30 -7.26 25.74
N ALA A 9 -11.99 -8.45 25.22
CA ALA A 9 -10.82 -9.21 25.60
C ALA A 9 -9.60 -8.33 25.35
N LYS A 10 -8.79 -8.15 26.39
CA LYS A 10 -7.51 -7.42 26.43
C LYS A 10 -6.78 -7.54 25.09
N MET A 11 -6.95 -6.54 24.24
CA MET A 11 -6.30 -6.43 22.93
C MET A 11 -4.89 -5.89 23.13
N TYR A 12 -4.01 -6.69 23.74
CA TYR A 12 -2.62 -6.33 23.91
C TYR A 12 -1.71 -7.12 22.96
N LEU A 13 -1.01 -6.32 22.14
CA LEU A 13 0.32 -6.52 21.54
C LEU A 13 0.42 -6.96 20.07
N PHE A 14 0.87 -6.01 19.23
CA PHE A 14 2.10 -6.06 18.40
C PHE A 14 1.97 -5.25 17.09
N CYS A 15 1.81 -3.95 17.26
CA CYS A 15 2.59 -2.84 16.69
C CYS A 15 2.17 -1.62 17.52
N ASP A 16 3.07 -0.69 17.83
CA ASP A 16 2.71 0.60 18.44
C ASP A 16 1.48 1.13 17.66
N PRO A 17 0.27 1.27 18.25
CA PRO A 17 -0.97 1.57 17.50
C PRO A 17 -0.93 2.92 16.78
N LYS A 18 0.16 3.65 16.98
CA LYS A 18 0.70 4.61 16.04
C LYS A 18 2.18 4.28 15.92
N SER A 19 2.64 3.61 14.86
CA SER A 19 4.00 3.91 14.44
C SER A 19 3.95 5.39 14.09
N ASN A 20 4.40 6.24 15.01
CA ASN A 20 4.45 7.67 14.78
C ASN A 20 5.20 7.83 13.47
N VAL A 21 4.54 8.36 12.44
CA VAL A 21 5.08 8.49 11.09
C VAL A 21 6.44 9.18 11.15
N GLU A 22 6.61 10.10 12.11
CA GLU A 22 7.84 10.81 12.44
C GLU A 22 9.04 9.89 12.76
N ARG A 23 8.81 8.71 13.35
CA ARG A 23 9.88 7.73 13.63
C ARG A 23 10.37 7.00 12.37
N ASN A 24 9.60 7.06 11.30
CA ASN A 24 9.87 6.40 10.02
C ASN A 24 10.34 7.40 8.95
N ILE A 25 10.84 8.57 9.38
CA ILE A 25 11.44 9.60 8.50
C ILE A 25 12.96 9.44 8.45
N LEU A 26 13.50 9.44 7.24
CA LEU A 26 14.92 9.55 6.92
C LEU A 26 15.22 10.93 6.39
N GLU A 27 16.10 11.65 7.07
CA GLU A 27 16.58 12.95 6.63
C GLU A 27 17.79 12.77 5.71
N ALA A 28 17.78 13.46 4.57
CA ALA A 28 18.92 13.53 3.66
C ALA A 28 18.93 14.87 2.90
N HIS A 29 20.09 15.27 2.38
CA HIS A 29 20.14 16.41 1.46
C HIS A 29 19.60 16.00 0.08
N SER A 30 20.19 14.95 -0.52
CA SER A 30 19.78 14.29 -1.77
C SER A 30 19.81 12.76 -1.60
N ILE A 31 19.10 12.04 -2.48
CA ILE A 31 19.22 10.57 -2.59
C ILE A 31 20.63 10.13 -2.98
N LYS A 32 21.36 10.97 -3.72
CA LYS A 32 22.78 10.72 -4.08
C LYS A 32 23.73 10.70 -2.88
N ASP A 33 23.33 11.29 -1.75
CA ASP A 33 24.16 11.41 -0.55
C ASP A 33 23.99 10.21 0.40
N PHE A 34 23.20 9.21 0.01
CA PHE A 34 22.97 8.02 0.82
C PHE A 34 24.27 7.23 0.99
N ASN A 35 24.81 7.25 2.20
CA ASN A 35 25.92 6.37 2.59
C ASN A 35 25.40 5.01 3.08
N ALA A 36 26.31 4.07 3.31
CA ALA A 36 25.99 2.71 3.76
C ALA A 36 25.12 2.67 5.04
N SER A 37 25.31 3.61 5.97
CA SER A 37 24.49 3.69 7.19
C SER A 37 23.05 4.11 6.88
N THR A 38 22.87 5.11 5.99
CA THR A 38 21.55 5.55 5.53
C THR A 38 20.81 4.43 4.80
N VAL A 39 21.51 3.73 3.88
CA VAL A 39 20.96 2.58 3.16
C VAL A 39 20.55 1.47 4.13
N LYS A 40 21.40 1.12 5.09
CA LYS A 40 21.07 0.12 6.12
C LYS A 40 19.82 0.51 6.94
N LYS A 41 19.68 1.80 7.29
CA LYS A 41 18.51 2.30 8.01
C LYS A 41 17.24 2.23 7.14
N MET A 42 17.35 2.59 5.86
CA MET A 42 16.28 2.46 4.86
C MET A 42 15.77 1.03 4.75
N LEU A 43 16.68 0.06 4.54
CA LEU A 43 16.33 -1.36 4.44
C LEU A 43 15.67 -1.88 5.72
N LYS A 44 16.15 -1.45 6.89
CA LYS A 44 15.53 -1.78 8.17
C LYS A 44 14.09 -1.23 8.28
N LEU A 45 13.87 0.02 7.91
CA LEU A 45 12.55 0.64 8.00
C LEU A 45 11.53 -0.04 7.08
N ILE A 46 11.88 -0.25 5.81
CA ILE A 46 10.96 -0.91 4.87
C ILE A 46 10.68 -2.36 5.26
N LYS A 47 11.67 -3.12 5.73
CA LYS A 47 11.46 -4.49 6.22
C LYS A 47 10.54 -4.53 7.43
N GLN A 48 10.73 -3.61 8.38
CA GLN A 48 9.95 -3.58 9.61
C GLN A 48 8.51 -3.08 9.39
N PHE A 49 8.36 -1.98 8.67
CA PHE A 49 7.09 -1.25 8.56
C PHE A 49 6.40 -1.39 7.20
N GLY A 50 7.08 -1.91 6.17
CA GLY A 50 6.60 -1.93 4.79
C GLY A 50 6.67 -0.57 4.10
N TYR A 51 7.01 0.50 4.82
CA TYR A 51 7.15 1.84 4.27
C TYR A 51 8.18 2.66 5.06
N PHE A 52 8.60 3.77 4.46
CA PHE A 52 9.30 4.85 5.14
C PHE A 52 9.13 6.16 4.35
N ILE A 53 9.48 7.27 4.99
CA ILE A 53 9.47 8.59 4.35
C ILE A 53 10.90 9.10 4.30
N ILE A 54 11.26 9.76 3.21
CA ILE A 54 12.50 10.51 3.06
C ILE A 54 12.13 11.99 3.08
N GLN A 55 12.69 12.75 4.02
CA GLN A 55 12.67 14.20 4.01
C GLN A 55 13.94 14.69 3.33
N LEU A 56 13.78 15.34 2.18
CA LEU A 56 14.87 15.91 1.42
C LEU A 56 15.01 17.41 1.72
N ARG A 57 16.23 17.93 1.53
CA ARG A 57 16.53 19.37 1.55
C ARG A 57 16.81 19.93 0.15
N SER A 58 17.14 19.06 -0.80
CA SER A 58 17.35 19.42 -2.20
C SER A 58 16.02 19.60 -2.94
N SER A 59 15.92 20.64 -3.76
CA SER A 59 14.79 20.92 -4.65
C SER A 59 14.88 20.21 -6.00
N GLN A 60 15.88 19.34 -6.21
CA GLN A 60 16.02 18.49 -7.40
C GLN A 60 14.99 17.34 -7.37
N HIS A 61 13.71 17.68 -7.46
CA HIS A 61 12.59 16.75 -7.24
C HIS A 61 12.67 15.54 -8.17
N GLN A 62 12.79 15.79 -9.48
CA GLN A 62 12.87 14.76 -10.49
C GLN A 62 14.11 13.88 -10.32
N GLU A 63 15.30 14.45 -10.17
CA GLU A 63 16.53 13.66 -10.03
C GLU A 63 16.45 12.76 -8.79
N ASN A 64 16.05 13.30 -7.64
CA ASN A 64 15.91 12.50 -6.42
C ASN A 64 14.95 11.31 -6.59
N LEU A 65 13.83 11.50 -7.28
CA LEU A 65 12.86 10.44 -7.49
C LEU A 65 13.40 9.33 -8.42
N LEU A 66 14.19 9.70 -9.45
CA LEU A 66 14.79 8.74 -10.38
C LEU A 66 16.00 8.00 -9.78
N GLU A 67 16.78 8.66 -8.93
CA GLU A 67 17.93 8.08 -8.23
C GLU A 67 17.55 6.90 -7.34
N LEU A 68 16.28 6.81 -6.89
CA LEU A 68 15.78 5.65 -6.14
C LEU A 68 15.88 4.32 -6.90
N SER A 69 16.02 4.34 -8.22
CA SER A 69 16.23 3.14 -9.04
C SER A 69 17.47 2.34 -8.64
N GLN A 70 18.52 3.00 -8.12
CA GLN A 70 19.71 2.29 -7.63
C GLN A 70 19.43 1.38 -6.43
N TYR A 71 18.35 1.65 -5.68
CA TYR A 71 17.97 0.90 -4.48
C TYR A 71 16.81 -0.05 -4.72
N PHE A 72 15.86 0.34 -5.57
CA PHE A 72 14.59 -0.37 -5.76
C PHE A 72 14.42 -1.00 -7.14
N GLY A 73 15.41 -0.88 -8.02
CA GLY A 73 15.45 -1.54 -9.31
C GLY A 73 14.93 -0.68 -10.46
N SER A 74 14.50 -1.35 -11.53
CA SER A 74 14.11 -0.66 -12.76
C SER A 74 12.77 0.04 -12.62
N ILE A 75 12.67 1.23 -13.21
CA ILE A 75 11.42 1.99 -13.27
C ILE A 75 10.43 1.27 -14.20
N ILE A 76 9.22 1.01 -13.70
CA ILE A 76 8.11 0.47 -14.50
C ILE A 76 7.31 1.64 -15.07
N LYS A 77 7.29 1.75 -16.40
CA LYS A 77 6.50 2.80 -17.09
C LYS A 77 5.00 2.53 -16.97
N HIS A 78 4.25 3.61 -16.79
CA HIS A 78 2.79 3.59 -16.77
C HIS A 78 2.24 4.28 -18.02
N GLU A 79 1.03 3.96 -18.45
CA GLU A 79 0.40 4.63 -19.61
C GLU A 79 0.23 6.15 -19.44
N HIS A 80 0.26 6.63 -18.19
CA HIS A 80 0.19 8.06 -17.84
C HIS A 80 1.54 8.65 -17.40
N SER A 81 2.64 7.91 -17.55
CA SER A 81 3.95 8.43 -17.18
C SER A 81 4.57 9.25 -18.31
N ASP A 82 5.44 10.18 -17.94
CA ASP A 82 6.34 10.83 -18.88
C ASP A 82 7.42 9.87 -19.44
N LYS A 83 8.37 10.40 -20.20
CA LYS A 83 9.47 9.62 -20.80
C LYS A 83 10.37 8.94 -19.77
N HIS A 84 10.41 9.45 -18.53
CA HIS A 84 11.22 8.95 -17.42
C HIS A 84 10.46 7.96 -16.52
N GLY A 85 9.16 7.76 -16.74
CA GLY A 85 8.35 6.87 -15.91
C GLY A 85 7.67 7.55 -14.73
N ILE A 86 7.72 8.89 -14.65
CA ILE A 86 7.06 9.68 -13.60
C ILE A 86 5.61 9.94 -13.99
N VAL A 87 4.69 9.66 -13.08
CA VAL A 87 3.26 9.97 -13.22
C VAL A 87 2.89 11.14 -12.30
N PRO A 88 2.55 12.32 -12.85
CA PRO A 88 2.00 13.41 -12.05
C PRO A 88 0.61 13.03 -11.50
N VAL A 89 0.47 13.03 -10.18
CA VAL A 89 -0.77 12.82 -9.43
C VAL A 89 -1.30 14.19 -8.99
N THR A 90 -1.80 14.92 -9.99
CA THR A 90 -2.40 16.25 -9.84
C THR A 90 -3.89 16.17 -10.15
N PRO A 91 -4.75 16.92 -9.45
CA PRO A 91 -6.13 17.12 -9.85
C PRO A 91 -6.18 17.69 -11.27
N ARG A 92 -7.09 17.18 -12.11
CA ARG A 92 -7.36 17.73 -13.44
C ARG A 92 -8.85 17.97 -13.58
N GLU A 93 -9.21 19.11 -14.16
CA GLU A 93 -10.58 19.33 -14.61
C GLU A 93 -10.87 18.37 -15.78
N ASN A 94 -12.02 17.69 -15.75
CA ASN A 94 -12.52 16.84 -16.84
C ASN A 94 -11.60 15.68 -17.27
N SER A 95 -11.02 14.92 -16.32
CA SER A 95 -10.35 13.64 -16.61
C SER A 95 -11.12 12.45 -16.03
N PRO A 96 -12.26 12.04 -16.64
CA PRO A 96 -13.00 10.87 -16.20
C PRO A 96 -12.15 9.59 -16.38
N GLY A 97 -12.22 8.66 -15.43
CA GLY A 97 -11.58 7.33 -15.53
C GLY A 97 -10.20 7.17 -14.88
N TYR A 98 -9.58 8.25 -14.40
CA TYR A 98 -8.33 8.18 -13.64
C TYR A 98 -8.47 8.86 -12.27
N VAL A 99 -8.81 8.08 -11.24
CA VAL A 99 -9.09 8.58 -9.87
C VAL A 99 -7.91 9.32 -9.25
N ASN A 100 -6.68 9.04 -9.68
CA ASN A 100 -5.50 9.80 -9.25
C ASN A 100 -5.54 11.29 -9.66
N THR A 101 -6.42 11.67 -10.59
CA THR A 101 -6.67 13.06 -11.02
C THR A 101 -7.95 13.67 -10.46
N THR A 102 -8.69 12.95 -9.60
CA THR A 102 -9.89 13.47 -8.93
C THR A 102 -9.57 14.03 -7.55
N THR A 103 -10.53 14.74 -6.95
CA THR A 103 -10.46 15.24 -5.56
C THR A 103 -11.27 14.40 -4.58
N THR A 104 -11.96 13.38 -5.06
CA THR A 104 -12.71 12.41 -4.24
C THR A 104 -11.74 11.56 -3.42
N GLU A 105 -12.23 10.92 -2.36
CA GLU A 105 -11.44 9.92 -1.64
C GLU A 105 -10.95 8.81 -2.58
N LEU A 106 -9.76 8.27 -2.30
CA LEU A 106 -9.27 7.04 -2.91
C LEU A 106 -9.01 6.08 -1.75
N PRO A 107 -9.85 5.04 -1.61
CA PRO A 107 -9.69 4.04 -0.57
C PRO A 107 -8.34 3.34 -0.62
N LEU A 108 -7.99 2.65 0.46
CA LEU A 108 -6.78 1.84 0.55
C LEU A 108 -6.76 0.77 -0.56
N HIS A 109 -5.72 0.79 -1.37
CA HIS A 109 -5.49 -0.14 -2.47
C HIS A 109 -3.99 -0.40 -2.67
N THR A 110 -3.68 -1.45 -3.42
CA THR A 110 -2.36 -1.70 -4.00
C THR A 110 -2.37 -1.33 -5.48
N ASP A 111 -1.28 -0.78 -5.98
CA ASP A 111 -1.12 -0.38 -7.36
C ASP A 111 -0.87 -1.59 -8.29
N GLY A 112 -1.18 -1.42 -9.58
CA GLY A 112 -0.87 -2.42 -10.61
C GLY A 112 -1.86 -3.59 -10.74
N SER A 113 -3.13 -3.40 -10.39
CA SER A 113 -4.15 -4.48 -10.40
C SER A 113 -4.29 -5.25 -11.72
N PHE A 114 -4.00 -4.59 -12.86
CA PHE A 114 -4.06 -5.19 -14.20
C PHE A 114 -2.73 -5.78 -14.69
N ALA A 115 -1.63 -5.54 -13.97
CA ALA A 115 -0.34 -6.10 -14.34
C ALA A 115 -0.25 -7.57 -13.92
N VAL A 116 0.40 -8.39 -14.75
CA VAL A 116 0.75 -9.78 -14.39
C VAL A 116 1.56 -9.76 -13.09
N GLU A 117 2.68 -9.03 -13.11
CA GLU A 117 3.46 -8.68 -11.92
C GLU A 117 3.25 -7.21 -11.56
N PRO A 118 2.71 -6.89 -10.37
CA PRO A 118 2.59 -5.52 -9.88
C PRO A 118 3.97 -4.92 -9.62
N PRO A 119 4.08 -3.58 -9.59
CA PRO A 119 5.25 -2.95 -9.03
C PRO A 119 5.46 -3.42 -7.59
N LYS A 120 6.71 -3.67 -7.21
CA LYS A 120 7.06 -4.07 -5.84
C LYS A 120 7.20 -2.85 -4.94
N ILE A 121 7.65 -1.72 -5.50
CA ILE A 121 7.71 -0.44 -4.80
C ILE A 121 6.85 0.60 -5.50
N VAL A 122 6.11 1.37 -4.68
CA VAL A 122 5.48 2.62 -5.07
C VAL A 122 6.17 3.75 -4.31
N ALA A 123 6.76 4.69 -5.05
CA ALA A 123 7.29 5.94 -4.50
C ALA A 123 6.37 7.09 -4.86
N LEU A 124 6.04 7.93 -3.88
CA LEU A 124 5.21 9.11 -4.05
C LEU A 124 5.90 10.33 -3.43
N GLN A 125 6.37 11.23 -4.29
CA GLN A 125 7.03 12.48 -3.91
C GLN A 125 6.03 13.62 -3.84
N CYS A 126 6.14 14.47 -2.82
CA CYS A 126 5.34 15.67 -2.68
C CYS A 126 6.10 16.92 -3.06
N GLU A 127 5.57 17.65 -4.04
CA GLU A 127 6.00 19.02 -4.37
C GLU A 127 5.02 20.05 -3.77
N VAL A 128 3.71 19.81 -3.93
CA VAL A 128 2.66 20.70 -3.41
C VAL A 128 1.63 19.89 -2.65
N ALA A 129 1.55 20.12 -1.34
CA ALA A 129 0.51 19.60 -0.45
C ALA A 129 -0.75 20.46 -0.49
N VAL A 130 -1.91 19.84 -0.25
CA VAL A 130 -3.18 20.58 -0.07
C VAL A 130 -3.24 21.13 1.35
N ALA A 131 -3.85 22.30 1.53
CA ALA A 131 -4.00 22.91 2.86
C ALA A 131 -4.95 22.17 3.81
N SER A 132 -5.95 21.47 3.27
CA SER A 132 -6.93 20.69 4.05
C SER A 132 -7.47 19.50 3.24
N GLY A 133 -7.59 18.34 3.88
CA GLY A 133 -7.87 17.07 3.23
C GLY A 133 -6.68 16.55 2.42
N GLY A 134 -6.91 15.59 1.52
CA GLY A 134 -5.85 15.04 0.67
C GLY A 134 -4.74 14.34 1.46
N LEU A 135 -5.03 13.95 2.70
CA LEU A 135 -4.13 13.28 3.62
C LEU A 135 -3.82 11.90 3.04
N THR A 136 -2.55 11.52 3.05
CA THR A 136 -2.12 10.17 2.69
C THR A 136 -2.66 9.20 3.74
N THR A 137 -3.28 8.12 3.28
CA THR A 137 -3.65 6.99 4.13
C THR A 137 -2.83 5.76 3.77
N ILE A 138 -2.40 4.98 4.76
CA ILE A 138 -1.76 3.69 4.55
C ILE A 138 -2.30 2.64 5.53
N GLY A 139 -2.41 1.39 5.07
CA GLY A 139 -2.79 0.23 5.85
C GLY A 139 -1.84 -0.94 5.61
N ASP A 140 -1.57 -1.72 6.66
CA ASP A 140 -0.64 -2.87 6.58
C ASP A 140 -1.41 -4.17 6.32
N GLY A 141 -1.19 -4.78 5.15
CA GLY A 141 -1.77 -6.06 4.76
C GLY A 141 -1.41 -7.20 5.71
N ARG A 142 -0.26 -7.11 6.42
CA ARG A 142 0.10 -8.05 7.49
C ARG A 142 -0.85 -7.95 8.68
N LEU A 143 -1.25 -6.73 9.07
CA LEU A 143 -2.19 -6.54 10.17
C LEU A 143 -3.59 -7.02 9.80
N LEU A 144 -4.01 -6.78 8.55
CA LEU A 144 -5.23 -7.38 8.02
C LEU A 144 -5.16 -8.90 8.10
N TYR A 145 -4.06 -9.48 7.61
CA TYR A 145 -3.83 -10.92 7.66
C TYR A 145 -3.98 -11.43 9.10
N ASP A 146 -3.16 -10.92 10.03
CA ASP A 146 -3.21 -11.26 11.47
C ASP A 146 -4.60 -11.05 12.10
N TYR A 147 -5.44 -10.17 11.58
CA TYR A 147 -6.81 -9.98 12.03
C TYR A 147 -7.75 -11.06 11.48
N LEU A 148 -7.66 -11.36 10.19
CA LEU A 148 -8.48 -12.39 9.54
C LEU A 148 -8.16 -13.79 10.05
N THR A 149 -6.89 -14.07 10.39
CA THR A 149 -6.49 -15.35 10.98
C THR A 149 -7.19 -15.64 12.31
N ARG A 150 -7.52 -14.60 13.09
CA ARG A 150 -8.20 -14.74 14.39
C ARG A 150 -9.72 -14.68 14.28
N THR A 151 -10.25 -13.96 13.31
CA THR A 151 -11.69 -13.63 13.25
C THR A 151 -12.45 -14.39 12.18
N ASN A 152 -11.78 -14.86 11.12
CA ASN A 152 -12.39 -15.62 10.03
C ASN A 152 -11.35 -16.49 9.29
N PRO A 153 -10.72 -17.47 9.96
CA PRO A 153 -9.62 -18.27 9.38
C PRO A 153 -10.04 -19.06 8.12
N CYS A 154 -11.25 -19.64 8.09
CA CYS A 154 -11.69 -20.37 6.90
C CYS A 154 -12.13 -19.43 5.77
N GLY A 155 -12.65 -18.24 6.08
CA GLY A 155 -12.87 -17.19 5.08
C GLY A 155 -11.58 -16.63 4.49
N LEU A 156 -10.49 -16.62 5.26
CA LEU A 156 -9.16 -16.22 4.77
C LEU A 156 -8.67 -17.17 3.65
N LEU A 157 -8.95 -18.49 3.72
CA LEU A 157 -8.58 -19.43 2.66
C LEU A 157 -9.19 -19.08 1.29
N ASN A 158 -10.36 -18.44 1.28
CA ASN A 158 -11.00 -17.97 0.05
C ASN A 158 -10.19 -16.85 -0.63
N LEU A 159 -9.43 -16.06 0.14
CA LEU A 159 -8.63 -14.95 -0.39
C LEU A 159 -7.39 -15.41 -1.16
N PHE A 160 -7.00 -16.68 -1.00
CA PHE A 160 -5.92 -17.32 -1.74
C PHE A 160 -6.38 -17.99 -3.04
N GLN A 161 -7.69 -18.06 -3.29
CA GLN A 161 -8.21 -18.67 -4.50
C GLN A 161 -7.86 -17.82 -5.73
N PRO A 162 -7.44 -18.42 -6.86
CA PRO A 162 -7.04 -17.67 -8.05
C PRO A 162 -8.10 -16.69 -8.60
N ASP A 163 -9.36 -16.90 -8.24
CA ASP A 163 -10.53 -16.12 -8.65
C ASP A 163 -11.22 -15.36 -7.50
N ALA A 164 -10.49 -15.07 -6.41
CA ALA A 164 -11.02 -14.36 -5.25
C ALA A 164 -11.60 -12.97 -5.60
N ILE A 165 -10.94 -12.23 -6.50
CA ILE A 165 -11.40 -10.91 -6.94
C ILE A 165 -11.15 -10.71 -8.44
N THR A 166 -12.15 -10.14 -9.12
CA THR A 166 -12.04 -9.64 -10.49
C THR A 166 -12.16 -8.13 -10.50
N VAL A 167 -11.18 -7.46 -11.11
CA VAL A 167 -11.15 -6.01 -11.34
C VAL A 167 -11.23 -5.75 -12.83
N GLN A 168 -12.13 -4.87 -13.26
CA GLN A 168 -12.34 -4.51 -14.66
C GLN A 168 -12.36 -2.99 -14.85
N ARG A 169 -11.69 -2.51 -15.90
CA ARG A 169 -11.76 -1.12 -16.38
C ARG A 169 -11.72 -1.12 -17.89
N GLU A 170 -12.79 -0.64 -18.53
CA GLU A 170 -12.95 -0.67 -19.98
C GLU A 170 -12.70 -2.09 -20.52
N ASN A 171 -11.73 -2.27 -21.42
CA ASN A 171 -11.36 -3.54 -22.03
C ASN A 171 -10.31 -4.34 -21.23
N ARG A 172 -9.88 -3.86 -20.06
CA ARG A 172 -8.93 -4.56 -19.19
C ARG A 172 -9.66 -5.29 -18.07
N GLN A 173 -9.30 -6.55 -17.85
CA GLN A 173 -9.79 -7.36 -16.74
C GLN A 173 -8.62 -8.12 -16.10
N SER A 174 -8.67 -8.27 -14.79
CA SER A 174 -7.73 -9.07 -14.01
C SER A 174 -8.50 -9.84 -12.95
N THR A 175 -8.38 -11.17 -12.97
CA THR A 175 -8.95 -12.08 -11.97
C THR A 175 -7.78 -12.74 -11.25
N LYS A 176 -7.68 -12.50 -9.95
CA LYS A 176 -6.52 -12.84 -9.13
C LYS A 176 -6.92 -13.18 -7.69
N PRO A 177 -6.06 -13.90 -6.95
CA PRO A 177 -6.19 -13.97 -5.50
C PRO A 177 -5.94 -12.60 -4.86
N ILE A 178 -6.46 -12.41 -3.64
CA ILE A 178 -6.16 -11.22 -2.82
C ILE A 178 -4.88 -11.43 -2.04
N PHE A 179 -4.62 -12.64 -1.54
CA PHE A 179 -3.35 -13.03 -0.95
C PHE A 179 -2.64 -14.10 -1.79
N GLU A 180 -1.34 -13.94 -1.96
CA GLU A 180 -0.46 -14.93 -2.60
C GLU A 180 0.65 -15.30 -1.64
N GLU A 181 1.00 -16.58 -1.54
CA GLU A 181 2.15 -17.04 -0.76
C GLU A 181 3.20 -17.63 -1.70
N HIS A 182 4.47 -17.24 -1.49
CA HIS A 182 5.61 -17.83 -2.16
C HIS A 182 6.77 -17.93 -1.17
N GLU A 183 7.31 -19.13 -0.96
CA GLU A 183 8.46 -19.38 -0.06
C GLU A 183 8.28 -18.78 1.34
N GLY A 184 7.08 -18.90 1.92
CA GLY A 184 6.76 -18.39 3.27
C GLY A 184 6.59 -16.86 3.35
N ILE A 185 6.59 -16.16 2.21
CA ILE A 185 6.27 -14.73 2.11
C ILE A 185 4.87 -14.58 1.53
N THR A 186 3.99 -13.93 2.29
CA THR A 186 2.66 -13.56 1.85
C THR A 186 2.66 -12.16 1.26
N ARG A 187 1.93 -11.97 0.16
CA ARG A 187 1.73 -10.70 -0.52
C ARG A 187 0.25 -10.41 -0.65
N ILE A 188 -0.12 -9.13 -0.64
CA ILE A 188 -1.49 -8.69 -0.87
C ILE A 188 -1.62 -7.95 -2.20
N ARG A 189 -2.73 -8.20 -2.91
CA ARG A 189 -3.24 -7.37 -3.98
C ARG A 189 -4.69 -7.05 -3.69
N PHE A 190 -5.01 -5.79 -3.50
CA PHE A 190 -6.36 -5.37 -3.19
C PHE A 190 -6.71 -4.05 -3.84
N ARG A 191 -7.88 -3.99 -4.47
CA ARG A 191 -8.42 -2.76 -5.04
C ARG A 191 -9.93 -2.73 -4.83
N TRP A 192 -10.41 -1.67 -4.19
CA TRP A 192 -11.83 -1.44 -3.97
C TRP A 192 -12.18 0.06 -4.08
N ASP A 193 -12.41 0.53 -5.30
CA ASP A 193 -12.73 1.94 -5.59
C ASP A 193 -13.70 2.08 -6.76
N ASP A 194 -14.32 3.26 -6.87
CA ASP A 194 -15.34 3.56 -7.88
C ASP A 194 -14.77 3.74 -9.30
N ALA A 195 -13.44 3.69 -9.49
CA ALA A 195 -12.82 3.77 -10.82
C ALA A 195 -12.87 2.45 -11.59
N VAL A 196 -13.25 1.35 -10.92
CA VAL A 196 -13.23 0.00 -11.48
C VAL A 196 -14.52 -0.73 -11.17
N LYS A 197 -14.93 -1.60 -12.08
CA LYS A 197 -15.95 -2.60 -11.79
C LYS A 197 -15.29 -3.75 -11.06
N ILE A 198 -15.84 -4.12 -9.89
CA ILE A 198 -15.33 -5.22 -9.07
C ILE A 198 -16.36 -6.32 -9.03
N SER A 199 -15.91 -7.56 -9.15
CA SER A 199 -16.75 -8.75 -9.04
C SER A 199 -16.07 -9.78 -8.17
N VAL A 200 -16.83 -10.33 -7.23
CA VAL A 200 -16.41 -11.39 -6.29
C VAL A 200 -17.53 -12.41 -6.21
N LYS A 201 -17.20 -13.67 -5.94
CA LYS A 201 -18.23 -14.70 -5.77
C LYS A 201 -19.13 -14.38 -4.57
N PRO A 202 -20.43 -14.69 -4.60
CA PRO A 202 -21.35 -14.41 -3.50
C PRO A 202 -20.86 -14.94 -2.14
N GLU A 203 -20.27 -16.13 -2.13
CA GLU A 203 -19.69 -16.76 -0.93
C GLU A 203 -18.45 -16.02 -0.37
N TYR A 204 -17.78 -15.18 -1.18
CA TYR A 204 -16.64 -14.36 -0.75
C TYR A 204 -17.08 -12.97 -0.24
N LEU A 205 -18.32 -12.55 -0.48
CA LEU A 205 -18.81 -11.24 -0.02
C LEU A 205 -18.64 -11.01 1.49
N PRO A 206 -18.88 -11.99 2.39
CA PRO A 206 -18.67 -11.78 3.83
C PRO A 206 -17.21 -11.41 4.17
N ILE A 207 -16.22 -12.14 3.65
CA ILE A 207 -14.81 -11.85 3.94
C ILE A 207 -14.36 -10.51 3.33
N ILE A 208 -14.89 -10.16 2.15
CA ILE A 208 -14.65 -8.84 1.53
C ILE A 208 -15.21 -7.71 2.41
N LYS A 209 -16.42 -7.88 2.99
CA LYS A 209 -16.97 -6.92 3.94
C LYS A 209 -16.09 -6.79 5.19
N THR A 210 -15.53 -7.90 5.68
CA THR A 210 -14.58 -7.88 6.81
C THR A 210 -13.30 -7.10 6.49
N ILE A 211 -12.73 -7.27 5.29
CA ILE A 211 -11.55 -6.49 4.84
C ILE A 211 -11.86 -4.99 4.84
N LYS A 212 -12.98 -4.61 4.23
CA LYS A 212 -13.41 -3.21 4.17
C LYS A 212 -13.68 -2.64 5.56
N TYR A 213 -14.34 -3.41 6.42
CA TYR A 213 -14.57 -3.03 7.80
C TYR A 213 -13.24 -2.77 8.50
N PHE A 214 -12.28 -3.70 8.42
CA PHE A 214 -10.96 -3.57 9.03
C PHE A 214 -10.25 -2.28 8.60
N PHE A 215 -10.16 -2.01 7.30
CA PHE A 215 -9.45 -0.85 6.78
C PHE A 215 -10.16 0.50 6.97
N ASN A 216 -11.47 0.50 7.23
CA ASN A 216 -12.21 1.72 7.56
C ASN A 216 -12.06 2.15 9.02
N ARG A 217 -11.38 1.35 9.85
CA ARG A 217 -11.13 1.67 11.26
C ARG A 217 -9.89 2.57 11.40
N PRO A 218 -9.98 3.75 12.04
CA PRO A 218 -8.84 4.64 12.24
C PRO A 218 -7.65 3.98 12.95
N GLU A 219 -7.89 3.00 13.82
CA GLU A 219 -6.84 2.25 14.51
C GLU A 219 -6.04 1.30 13.62
N ASN A 220 -6.53 0.98 12.41
CA ASN A 220 -5.92 0.06 11.45
C ASN A 220 -5.30 0.80 10.25
N MET A 221 -5.37 2.13 10.23
CA MET A 221 -4.77 2.96 9.18
C MET A 221 -3.98 4.10 9.77
N LEU A 222 -2.89 4.47 9.12
CA LEU A 222 -2.23 5.75 9.38
C LEU A 222 -2.75 6.78 8.42
N GLN A 223 -3.01 7.98 8.92
CA GLN A 223 -3.46 9.12 8.13
C GLN A 223 -2.58 10.34 8.47
N PHE A 224 -1.91 10.90 7.47
CA PHE A 224 -0.99 12.02 7.68
C PHE A 224 -0.84 12.87 6.42
N GLN A 225 -0.39 14.11 6.59
CA GLN A 225 -0.07 15.00 5.48
C GLN A 225 1.36 14.72 5.00
N LEU A 226 1.51 14.24 3.76
CA LEU A 226 2.82 14.18 3.11
C LEU A 226 3.25 15.62 2.77
N GLN A 227 4.40 16.06 3.29
CA GLN A 227 4.88 17.43 3.19
C GLN A 227 5.70 17.65 1.90
N PRO A 228 5.79 18.88 1.38
CA PRO A 228 6.73 19.22 0.32
C PRO A 228 8.16 18.74 0.65
N GLN A 229 8.88 18.26 -0.36
CA GLN A 229 10.21 17.62 -0.25
C GLN A 229 10.21 16.26 0.45
N GLN A 230 9.05 15.70 0.80
CA GLN A 230 8.95 14.31 1.26
C GLN A 230 8.71 13.34 0.11
N ILE A 231 9.32 12.16 0.20
CA ILE A 231 9.00 11.00 -0.62
C ILE A 231 8.59 9.87 0.30
N ILE A 232 7.37 9.36 0.17
CA ILE A 232 7.00 8.09 0.81
C ILE A 232 7.34 6.93 -0.13
N ILE A 233 8.02 5.92 0.41
CA ILE A 233 8.36 4.67 -0.26
C ILE A 233 7.58 3.55 0.40
N MET A 234 6.87 2.75 -0.39
CA MET A 234 6.00 1.67 0.10
C MET A 234 6.30 0.37 -0.64
N ASP A 235 6.41 -0.73 0.11
CA ASP A 235 6.28 -2.08 -0.40
C ASP A 235 4.82 -2.31 -0.80
N ASN A 236 4.57 -2.24 -2.11
CA ASN A 236 3.23 -2.39 -2.68
C ASN A 236 2.70 -3.83 -2.62
N SER A 237 3.52 -4.78 -2.17
CA SER A 237 3.10 -6.16 -1.89
C SER A 237 2.62 -6.36 -0.44
N ARG A 238 2.70 -5.32 0.41
CA ARG A 238 2.30 -5.34 1.82
C ARG A 238 1.42 -4.14 2.19
N ILE A 239 1.80 -2.95 1.78
CA ILE A 239 1.18 -1.69 2.18
C ILE A 239 0.13 -1.28 1.14
N LEU A 240 -1.10 -1.18 1.61
CA LEU A 240 -2.16 -0.51 0.88
C LEU A 240 -2.05 0.98 1.15
N HIS A 241 -2.38 1.80 0.15
CA HIS A 241 -2.31 3.24 0.25
C HIS A 241 -3.54 3.90 -0.36
N GLY A 242 -3.81 5.12 0.05
CA GLY A 242 -4.96 5.89 -0.38
C GLY A 242 -4.79 7.37 -0.04
N ARG A 243 -5.88 8.12 -0.19
CA ARG A 243 -5.93 9.50 0.29
C ARG A 243 -7.35 9.89 0.66
N THR A 244 -7.49 10.77 1.65
CA THR A 244 -8.77 11.40 1.95
C THR A 244 -9.19 12.35 0.83
N ALA A 245 -10.48 12.66 0.75
CA ALA A 245 -10.98 13.69 -0.14
C ALA A 245 -10.37 15.07 0.17
N PHE A 246 -10.40 15.97 -0.80
CA PHE A 246 -10.02 17.37 -0.65
C PHE A 246 -10.86 18.27 -1.56
N LYS A 247 -10.75 19.59 -1.34
CA LYS A 247 -11.58 20.58 -2.03
C LYS A 247 -11.27 20.62 -3.54
N GLN A 248 -12.31 20.66 -4.36
CA GLN A 248 -12.20 20.91 -5.80
C GLN A 248 -11.50 22.27 -6.05
N GLY A 249 -10.63 22.32 -7.07
CA GLY A 249 -9.82 23.51 -7.38
C GLY A 249 -8.61 23.72 -6.47
N ALA A 250 -8.39 22.88 -5.45
CA ALA A 250 -7.16 22.94 -4.67
C ALA A 250 -5.94 22.51 -5.50
N LYS A 251 -4.83 23.23 -5.35
CA LYS A 251 -3.55 22.85 -5.96
C LYS A 251 -2.91 21.70 -5.17
N ARG A 252 -2.55 20.63 -5.86
CA ARG A 252 -1.83 19.48 -5.32
C ARG A 252 -0.93 18.91 -6.40
N LEU A 253 0.33 18.66 -6.08
CA LEU A 253 1.28 18.07 -7.02
C LEU A 253 2.10 17.02 -6.29
N LEU A 254 1.80 15.76 -6.58
CA LEU A 254 2.66 14.64 -6.23
C LEU A 254 3.17 13.97 -7.50
N ASN A 255 4.34 13.34 -7.42
CA ASN A 255 4.92 12.55 -8.49
C ASN A 255 5.04 11.10 -8.05
N ARG A 256 4.48 10.17 -8.83
CA ARG A 256 4.56 8.74 -8.56
C ARG A 256 5.54 8.05 -9.49
N VAL A 257 6.38 7.18 -8.94
CA VAL A 257 7.20 6.22 -9.71
C VAL A 257 6.99 4.82 -9.15
N TRP A 258 7.00 3.85 -10.06
CA TRP A 258 6.94 2.43 -9.76
C TRP A 258 8.30 1.78 -10.02
N PHE A 259 8.70 0.88 -9.13
CA PHE A 259 9.91 0.07 -9.34
C PHE A 259 9.60 -1.43 -9.25
N ASP A 260 10.35 -2.22 -10.01
CA ASP A 260 10.20 -3.68 -10.09
C ASP A 260 10.79 -4.43 -8.87
N GLY A 261 11.52 -3.73 -8.01
CA GLY A 261 12.13 -4.31 -6.82
C GLY A 261 13.42 -5.09 -7.08
N LYS A 262 13.95 -5.08 -8.31
CA LYS A 262 15.14 -5.85 -8.71
C LYS A 262 16.40 -4.99 -8.59
N SER A 263 17.12 -5.13 -7.48
CA SER A 263 18.36 -4.41 -7.17
C SER A 263 19.31 -5.32 -6.40
N ASP A 264 20.51 -4.81 -6.10
CA ASP A 264 21.47 -5.50 -5.24
C ASP A 264 20.92 -5.75 -3.81
N TYR A 265 19.84 -5.04 -3.44
CA TYR A 265 19.18 -5.16 -2.14
C TYR A 265 17.94 -6.07 -2.15
N SER A 266 17.57 -6.69 -3.27
CA SER A 266 16.33 -7.49 -3.39
C SER A 266 16.19 -8.57 -2.32
N LYS A 267 17.30 -9.21 -1.93
CA LYS A 267 17.30 -10.24 -0.88
C LYS A 267 16.99 -9.69 0.52
N GLU A 268 17.31 -8.43 0.78
CA GLU A 268 17.05 -7.77 2.06
C GLU A 268 15.65 -7.15 2.12
N LEU A 269 15.11 -6.72 0.97
CA LEU A 269 13.82 -6.06 0.85
C LEU A 269 12.64 -7.01 1.09
N CYS A 270 12.73 -8.28 0.67
CA CYS A 270 11.73 -9.33 0.93
C CYS A 270 10.25 -8.86 0.76
N PHE A 271 9.87 -8.39 -0.43
CA PHE A 271 8.54 -7.78 -0.67
C PHE A 271 7.37 -8.69 -0.27
N GLY A 272 6.51 -8.17 0.62
CA GLY A 272 5.46 -8.87 1.31
C GLY A 272 5.68 -8.90 2.82
N PHE A 273 5.21 -9.96 3.47
CA PHE A 273 5.42 -10.19 4.90
C PHE A 273 5.46 -11.68 5.22
N SER A 274 6.23 -12.05 6.23
CA SER A 274 6.12 -13.37 6.85
C SER A 274 4.93 -13.34 7.82
N PRO A 275 3.89 -14.16 7.60
CA PRO A 275 2.74 -14.20 8.50
C PRO A 275 3.13 -14.87 9.83
N ARG A 276 2.40 -14.58 10.91
CA ARG A 276 2.61 -15.29 12.19
C ARG A 276 2.21 -16.76 12.14
N LYS A 277 1.30 -17.08 11.21
CA LYS A 277 0.76 -18.39 10.95
C LYS A 277 0.61 -18.55 9.45
N THR A 278 1.09 -19.66 8.92
CA THR A 278 1.24 -19.96 7.50
C THR A 278 -0.05 -20.44 6.86
N LEU A 279 -0.15 -20.38 5.53
CA LEU A 279 -1.29 -20.92 4.80
C LEU A 279 -1.53 -22.41 5.09
N GLU A 280 -0.46 -23.19 5.21
CA GLU A 280 -0.54 -24.63 5.49
C GLU A 280 -1.16 -24.91 6.87
N GLU A 281 -0.80 -24.14 7.90
CA GLU A 281 -1.41 -24.25 9.23
C GLU A 281 -2.92 -23.95 9.19
N PHE A 282 -3.38 -23.02 8.34
CA PHE A 282 -4.82 -22.75 8.18
C PHE A 282 -5.57 -23.86 7.46
N LYS A 283 -4.97 -24.45 6.42
CA LYS A 283 -5.57 -25.57 5.70
C LYS A 283 -5.84 -26.73 6.67
N GLN A 284 -4.89 -27.02 7.56
CA GLN A 284 -5.05 -28.08 8.56
C GLN A 284 -6.19 -27.79 9.54
N GLU A 285 -6.36 -26.54 9.99
CA GLU A 285 -7.43 -26.18 10.93
C GLU A 285 -8.83 -26.15 10.33
N CYS A 286 -8.97 -25.79 9.05
CA CYS A 286 -10.26 -25.73 8.37
C CYS A 286 -10.66 -27.03 7.68
N CYS A 287 -9.73 -27.99 7.55
CA CYS A 287 -10.00 -29.34 7.05
C CYS A 287 -10.32 -30.36 8.17
N LEU A 288 -10.52 -29.89 9.41
CA LEU A 288 -10.99 -30.67 10.56
C LEU A 288 -12.47 -30.39 10.88
#